data_AF-A0A6A7ZBC3-F1
#
_entry.id   AF-A0A6A7ZBC3-F1
#
_cell.length_a   1.000
_cell.length_b   1.000
_cell.length_c   1.000
_cell.angle_alpha   90.00
_cell.angle_beta   90.00
_cell.angle_gamma   90.00
#
_symmetry.space_group_name_H-M   'P 1'
#
loop_
_entity.id
_entity.type
_entity.pdbx_description
1 polymer ?
#
loop_
_entity_poly.entity_id
_entity_poly.type
_entity_poly.pdbx_seq_one_letter_code
_entity_poly.pdbx_strand_id
1 'polypeptide(L)' 'MSYTELSVEERATIQISHAQGFSLRRIACLINRSPSTISRELRRNRD' A
#
# COMPACT_ATOMS: atom_id res chain seq x y z
N MET A 1 -16.87 7.53 8.23
CA MET A 1 -15.76 6.86 7.51
C MET A 1 -14.95 6.07 8.55
N SER A 2 -14.95 4.74 8.50
CA SER A 2 -14.03 3.95 9.34
C SER A 2 -12.64 4.08 8.72
N TYR A 3 -11.74 4.80 9.40
CA TYR A 3 -10.34 4.87 9.00
C TYR A 3 -9.66 3.60 9.51
N THR A 4 -9.51 2.61 8.64
CA THR A 4 -8.69 1.44 8.97
C THR A 4 -7.25 1.78 8.62
N GLU A 5 -6.41 1.87 9.65
CA GLU A 5 -4.98 1.97 9.46
C GLU A 5 -4.43 0.72 8.75
N LEU A 6 -3.35 0.91 8.00
CA LEU A 6 -2.63 -0.21 7.41
C LEU A 6 -1.87 -0.92 8.53
N SER A 7 -2.00 -2.24 8.59
CA SER A 7 -1.20 -3.04 9.50
C SER A 7 0.29 -2.98 9.10
N VAL A 8 1.18 -3.38 10.00
CA VAL A 8 2.62 -3.44 9.73
C VAL A 8 2.91 -4.37 8.55
N GLU A 9 2.19 -5.49 8.46
CA GLU A 9 2.29 -6.46 7.38
C GLU A 9 1.84 -5.87 6.04
N GLU A 10 0.74 -5.11 6.03
CA GLU A 10 0.26 -4.43 4.82
C GLU A 10 1.27 -3.39 4.34
N ARG A 11 1.84 -2.60 5.25
CA ARG A 11 2.87 -1.60 4.92
C ARG A 11 4.14 -2.26 4.37
N ALA A 12 4.62 -3.33 5.01
CA ALA A 12 5.76 -4.10 4.52
C ALA A 12 5.49 -4.69 3.13
N THR A 13 4.30 -5.25 2.91
CA THR A 13 3.88 -5.80 1.62
C THR A 13 3.87 -4.73 0.53
N ILE A 14 3.36 -3.52 0.84
CA ILE A 14 3.37 -2.38 -0.08
C ILE A 14 4.81 -2.02 -0.46
N GLN A 15 5.71 -1.88 0.51
CA GLN A 15 7.10 -1.47 0.26
C GLN A 15 7.86 -2.51 -0.57
N ILE A 16 7.79 -3.78 -0.18
CA ILE A 16 8.46 -4.90 -0.89
C ILE A 16 7.93 -5.00 -2.32
N SER A 17 6.61 -5.02 -2.50
CA SER A 17 5.99 -5.14 -3.81
C SER A 17 6.29 -3.94 -4.71
N HIS A 18 6.32 -2.73 -4.16
CA HIS A 18 6.69 -1.53 -4.89
C HIS A 18 8.16 -1.57 -5.31
N ALA A 19 9.06 -2.02 -4.43
CA ALA A 19 10.49 -2.21 -4.75
C ALA A 19 10.71 -3.27 -5.84
N GLN A 20 9.86 -4.30 -5.91
CA GLN A 20 9.84 -5.30 -6.98
C GLN A 20 9.28 -4.76 -8.32
N GLY A 21 8.78 -3.52 -8.36
CA GLY A 21 8.22 -2.92 -9.57
C GLY A 21 6.76 -3.28 -9.85
N PHE A 22 6.01 -3.79 -8.86
CA PHE A 22 4.59 -4.05 -9.05
C PHE A 22 3.78 -2.76 -9.14
N SER A 23 2.75 -2.78 -9.99
CA SER A 23 1.83 -1.66 -10.11
C SER A 23 0.94 -1.53 -8.86
N LEU A 24 0.54 -0.30 -8.53
CA LEU A 24 -0.32 -0.03 -7.36
C LEU A 24 -1.61 -0.85 -7.36
N ARG A 25 -2.19 -1.10 -8.55
CA ARG A 25 -3.39 -1.93 -8.70
C ARG A 25 -3.12 -3.39 -8.32
N ARG A 26 -1.96 -3.93 -8.69
CA ARG A 26 -1.58 -5.30 -8.33
C ARG A 26 -1.40 -5.43 -6.83
N ILE A 27 -0.72 -4.48 -6.20
CA ILE A 27 -0.52 -4.45 -4.74
C ILE A 27 -1.86 -4.31 -4.02
N ALA A 28 -2.75 -3.44 -4.51
CA ALA A 28 -4.11 -3.26 -3.97
C ALA A 28 -4.91 -4.56 -3.93
N CYS A 29 -4.85 -5.35 -5.00
CA CYS A 29 -5.50 -6.65 -5.05
C CYS A 29 -4.88 -7.66 -4.07
N LEU A 30 -3.57 -7.61 -3.83
CA LEU A 30 -2.88 -8.55 -2.92
C LEU A 30 -3.29 -8.37 -1.46
N ILE A 31 -3.44 -7.13 -1.00
CA ILE A 31 -3.80 -6.81 0.40
C ILE A 31 -5.28 -6.44 0.57
N ASN A 32 -6.08 -6.60 -0.48
CA ASN A 32 -7.50 -6.24 -0.52
C ASN A 32 -7.79 -4.79 -0.05
N ARG A 33 -6.97 -3.84 -0.53
CA ARG A 33 -7.11 -2.40 -0.25
C ARG A 33 -7.33 -1.61 -1.52
N SER A 34 -7.84 -0.38 -1.38
CA SER A 34 -7.95 0.52 -2.54
C SER A 34 -6.55 0.97 -3.02
N PRO A 35 -6.33 1.12 -4.35
CA PRO A 35 -5.08 1.69 -4.87
C PRO A 35 -4.77 3.09 -4.29
N SER A 36 -5.81 3.85 -3.94
CA SER A 36 -5.66 5.17 -3.31
C SER A 36 -5.03 5.09 -1.91
N THR A 37 -5.29 4.01 -1.16
CA THR A 37 -4.68 3.78 0.16
C THR A 37 -3.18 3.56 0.03
N ILE A 38 -2.77 2.75 -0.94
CA ILE A 38 -1.36 2.47 -1.23
C ILE A 38 -0.65 3.73 -1.71
N SER A 39 -1.27 4.49 -2.61
CA SER A 39 -0.70 5.77 -3.08
C SER A 39 -0.47 6.75 -1.93
N ARG A 40 -1.41 6.86 -0.99
CA ARG A 40 -1.25 7.69 0.22
C ARG A 40 -0.09 7.19 1.09
N GLU A 41 0.02 5.89 1.31
CA GLU A 41 1.12 5.30 2.10
C GLU A 41 2.50 5.53 1.45
N LEU A 42 2.60 5.34 0.14
CA LEU A 42 3.84 5.59 -0.59
C LEU A 42 4.23 7.07 -0.59
N ARG A 43 3.26 7.98 -0.60
CA ARG A 43 3.53 9.43 -0.41
C ARG A 43 4.02 9.73 1.00
N ARG A 44 3.42 9.14 2.03
CA ARG A 44 3.84 9.32 3.43
C ARG A 44 5.28 8.87 3.68
N ASN A 45 5.77 7.86 2.97
CA ASN A 45 7.15 7.37 3.09
C ASN A 45 8.17 8.16 2.24
N ARG A 46 7.76 9.25 1.55
CA ARG A 46 8.66 10.12 0.76
C ARG A 46 8.99 11.45 1.43
N ASP A 47 8.27 11.82 2.48
CA ASP A 47 8.59 12.95 3.37
C ASP A 47 9.43 12.44 4.55
#